data_AF-A0A5E7MCW5-F1
#
_entry.id   AF-A0A5E7MCW5-F1
#
_cell.length_a   1.000
_cell.length_b   1.000
_cell.length_c   1.000
_cell.angle_alpha   90.00
_cell.angle_beta   90.00
_cell.angle_gamma   90.00
#
_symmetry.space_group_name_H-M   'P 1'
#
loop_
_entity.id
_entity.type
_entity.pdbx_description
1 polymer ?
#
loop_
_entity_poly.entity_id
_entity_poly.type
_entity_poly.pdbx_seq_one_letter_code
_entity_poly.pdbx_strand_id
1 'polypeptide(L)'
;MELVYSTQNTDFDPEKRYRNPAHFDRPEAGVTHAVVIGDWPKVIDAYEALGVEVSVLKTVINSPVDSGDADAIASLSQDNATLRAERDGVLRLIEAAEGQSELEHPGAGELPIRLFGALKSIHEGFETLTGERDNLASEVESLRGEVARLKAAAEPVDNAEKIASLKAQLDAANVTYRANASVESLEKAVADLHQA
;
A
#
# COMPACT_ATOMS: atom_id res chain seq x y z
N MET A 1 -37.01 19.14 -46.65
CA MET A 1 -36.74 19.52 -45.25
C MET A 1 -36.74 18.25 -44.39
N GLU A 2 -35.85 18.14 -43.40
CA GLU A 2 -35.82 17.02 -42.43
C GLU A 2 -36.69 17.34 -41.20
N LEU A 3 -37.46 16.36 -40.73
CA LEU A 3 -38.30 16.49 -39.54
C LEU A 3 -38.07 15.30 -38.59
N VAL A 4 -37.73 15.58 -37.34
CA VAL A 4 -37.46 14.57 -36.32
C VAL A 4 -38.63 14.45 -35.37
N TYR A 5 -39.22 13.26 -35.27
CA TYR A 5 -40.23 12.91 -34.29
C TYR A 5 -39.59 12.25 -33.07
N SER A 6 -39.67 12.91 -31.92
CA SER A 6 -39.06 12.44 -30.67
C SER A 6 -39.90 12.83 -29.46
N THR A 7 -39.86 12.01 -28.41
CA THR A 7 -40.38 12.33 -27.07
C THR A 7 -39.29 12.80 -26.10
N GLN A 8 -38.07 13.05 -26.59
CA GLN A 8 -36.99 13.59 -25.77
C GLN A 8 -37.38 14.95 -25.18
N ASN A 9 -36.87 15.25 -24.00
CA ASN A 9 -37.12 16.50 -23.28
C ASN A 9 -35.87 17.39 -23.15
N THR A 10 -34.71 16.89 -23.63
CA THR A 10 -33.39 17.49 -23.52
C THR A 10 -32.55 17.17 -24.76
N ASP A 11 -31.37 17.77 -24.90
CA ASP A 11 -30.40 17.53 -25.98
C ASP A 11 -30.94 17.72 -27.41
N PHE A 12 -31.71 18.78 -27.61
CA PHE A 12 -32.19 19.16 -28.94
C PHE A 12 -31.09 19.82 -29.75
N ASP A 13 -30.91 19.35 -30.99
CA ASP A 13 -30.06 19.99 -31.97
C ASP A 13 -30.75 21.25 -32.54
N PRO A 14 -30.19 22.46 -32.37
CA PRO A 14 -30.83 23.69 -32.84
C PRO A 14 -30.96 23.78 -34.37
N GLU A 15 -30.19 22.98 -35.13
CA GLU A 15 -30.27 22.93 -36.59
C GLU A 15 -31.38 21.99 -37.08
N LYS A 16 -31.93 21.15 -36.19
CA LYS A 16 -32.98 20.18 -36.52
C LYS A 16 -34.34 20.65 -36.07
N ARG A 17 -35.36 20.19 -36.78
CA ARG A 17 -36.75 20.51 -36.48
C ARG A 17 -37.40 19.32 -35.79
N TYR A 18 -37.77 19.51 -34.53
CA TYR A 18 -38.39 18.46 -33.73
C TYR A 18 -39.92 18.61 -33.67
N ARG A 19 -40.60 17.47 -33.63
CA ARG A 19 -42.03 17.33 -33.34
C ARG A 19 -42.25 16.22 -32.33
N ASN A 20 -43.26 16.38 -31.50
CA ASN A 20 -43.69 15.30 -30.63
C ASN A 20 -44.66 14.39 -31.41
N PRO A 21 -44.33 13.11 -31.64
CA PRO A 21 -45.19 12.17 -32.35
C PRO A 21 -46.53 11.91 -31.64
N ALA A 22 -46.62 12.14 -30.33
CA ALA A 22 -47.87 12.00 -29.58
C ALA A 22 -48.96 13.02 -30.01
N HIS A 23 -48.56 14.13 -30.64
CA HIS A 23 -49.46 15.16 -31.16
C HIS A 23 -49.59 15.11 -32.69
N PHE A 24 -49.23 13.99 -33.30
CA PHE A 24 -49.32 13.83 -34.75
C PHE A 24 -50.78 13.74 -35.21
N ASP A 25 -51.14 14.60 -36.15
CA ASP A 25 -52.47 14.64 -36.79
C ASP A 25 -52.37 14.35 -38.30
N ARG A 26 -51.42 15.01 -38.98
CA ARG A 26 -51.16 14.82 -40.42
C ARG A 26 -49.71 15.14 -40.80
N PRO A 27 -49.20 14.62 -41.93
CA PRO A 27 -47.88 14.96 -42.46
C PRO A 27 -47.71 16.45 -42.74
N GLU A 28 -46.56 17.02 -42.38
CA GLU A 28 -46.20 18.41 -42.67
C GLU A 28 -45.75 18.53 -44.15
N ALA A 29 -46.33 19.47 -44.88
CA ALA A 29 -45.99 19.67 -46.30
C ALA A 29 -44.55 20.16 -46.47
N GLY A 30 -43.83 19.63 -47.46
CA GLY A 30 -42.43 20.00 -47.75
C GLY A 30 -41.37 19.22 -46.96
N VAL A 31 -41.78 18.24 -46.15
CA VAL A 31 -40.88 17.25 -45.56
C VAL A 31 -40.42 16.28 -46.64
N THR A 32 -39.12 16.10 -46.75
CA THR A 32 -38.49 15.18 -47.72
C THR A 32 -37.89 13.97 -47.03
N HIS A 33 -37.65 14.06 -45.72
CA HIS A 33 -37.13 12.98 -44.89
C HIS A 33 -37.69 13.13 -43.47
N ALA A 34 -38.27 12.05 -42.92
CA ALA A 34 -38.80 12.02 -41.57
C ALA A 34 -38.01 11.01 -40.71
N VAL A 35 -37.44 11.47 -39.60
CA VAL A 35 -36.75 10.59 -38.63
C VAL A 35 -37.71 10.34 -37.48
N VAL A 36 -38.05 9.09 -37.19
CA VAL A 36 -38.99 8.72 -36.14
C VAL A 36 -38.25 7.95 -35.04
N ILE A 37 -38.13 8.56 -33.86
CA ILE A 37 -37.49 7.97 -32.69
C ILE A 37 -38.55 7.25 -31.84
N GLY A 38 -38.46 5.93 -31.74
CA GLY A 38 -39.40 5.06 -31.04
C GLY A 38 -40.44 4.40 -31.95
N ASP A 39 -41.48 3.83 -31.36
CA ASP A 39 -42.54 3.11 -32.06
C ASP A 39 -43.76 4.02 -32.30
N TRP A 40 -43.84 4.62 -33.49
CA TRP A 40 -44.90 5.55 -33.88
C TRP A 40 -45.44 5.24 -35.29
N PRO A 41 -46.17 4.12 -35.46
CA PRO A 41 -46.62 3.65 -36.77
C PRO A 41 -47.48 4.68 -37.49
N LYS A 42 -48.34 5.42 -36.77
CA LYS A 42 -49.17 6.49 -37.34
C LYS A 42 -48.37 7.56 -38.08
N VAL A 43 -47.17 7.89 -37.60
CA VAL A 43 -46.30 8.89 -38.23
C VAL A 43 -45.63 8.27 -39.45
N ILE A 44 -45.10 7.05 -39.30
CA ILE A 44 -44.40 6.30 -40.34
C ILE A 44 -45.32 6.09 -41.54
N ASP A 45 -46.48 5.47 -41.31
CA ASP A 45 -47.46 5.13 -42.35
C ASP A 45 -47.91 6.38 -43.13
N ALA A 46 -48.10 7.50 -42.44
CA ALA A 46 -48.59 8.73 -43.04
C ALA A 46 -47.54 9.40 -43.94
N TYR A 47 -46.25 9.32 -43.62
CA TYR A 47 -45.18 9.83 -44.48
C TYR A 47 -44.84 8.85 -45.61
N GLU A 48 -44.83 7.54 -45.34
CA GLU A 48 -44.63 6.51 -46.37
C GLU A 48 -45.75 6.53 -47.42
N ALA A 49 -47.00 6.73 -47.02
CA ALA A 49 -48.13 6.87 -47.94
C ALA A 49 -48.00 8.08 -48.89
N LEU A 50 -47.20 9.08 -48.50
CA LEU A 50 -46.86 10.25 -49.33
C LEU A 50 -45.56 10.07 -50.12
N GLY A 51 -44.92 8.90 -50.04
CA GLY A 51 -43.63 8.62 -50.69
C GLY A 51 -42.46 9.38 -50.06
N VAL A 52 -42.59 9.83 -48.82
CA VAL A 52 -41.51 10.48 -48.06
C VAL A 52 -40.66 9.39 -47.40
N GLU A 53 -39.34 9.55 -47.45
CA GLU A 53 -38.40 8.63 -46.81
C GLU A 53 -38.49 8.72 -45.29
N VAL A 54 -38.69 7.59 -44.61
CA VAL A 54 -38.81 7.51 -43.15
C VAL A 54 -37.69 6.65 -42.55
N SER A 55 -36.94 7.23 -41.60
CA SER A 55 -35.90 6.52 -40.83
C SER A 55 -36.38 6.27 -39.40
N VAL A 56 -36.55 5.00 -39.02
CA VAL A 56 -36.99 4.62 -37.67
C VAL A 56 -35.78 4.33 -36.79
N LEU A 57 -35.61 5.11 -35.73
CA LEU A 57 -34.59 4.93 -34.69
C LEU A 57 -35.25 4.29 -33.47
N LYS A 58 -34.95 3.01 -33.20
CA LYS A 58 -35.50 2.32 -32.05
C LYS A 58 -34.91 2.89 -30.75
N THR A 59 -35.77 3.34 -29.83
CA THR A 59 -35.34 3.78 -28.49
C THR A 59 -34.94 2.56 -27.66
N VAL A 60 -33.75 2.60 -27.06
CA VAL A 60 -33.21 1.50 -26.23
C VAL A 60 -33.93 1.39 -24.87
N ILE A 61 -34.86 2.29 -24.56
CA ILE A 61 -35.30 2.51 -23.17
C ILE A 61 -36.41 1.55 -22.72
N ASN A 62 -37.23 0.98 -23.60
CA ASN A 62 -38.38 0.15 -23.18
C ASN A 62 -38.55 -1.14 -24.00
N SER A 63 -37.54 -2.02 -24.03
CA SER A 63 -37.85 -3.43 -24.30
C SER A 63 -38.28 -4.09 -22.98
N PRO A 64 -39.37 -4.88 -22.93
CA PRO A 64 -39.63 -5.73 -21.78
C PRO A 64 -38.40 -6.63 -21.61
N VAL A 65 -37.83 -6.63 -20.41
CA VAL A 65 -36.64 -7.42 -20.03
C VAL A 65 -36.87 -8.85 -20.51
N ASP A 66 -36.17 -9.24 -21.58
CA ASP A 66 -36.12 -10.63 -22.00
C ASP A 66 -35.50 -11.41 -20.84
N SER A 67 -35.97 -12.62 -20.56
CA SER A 67 -35.53 -13.44 -19.44
C SER A 67 -34.00 -13.58 -19.34
N GLY A 68 -33.28 -13.49 -20.47
CA GLY A 68 -31.81 -13.47 -20.50
C GLY A 68 -31.18 -12.21 -19.87
N ASP A 69 -31.84 -11.07 -19.94
CA ASP A 69 -31.37 -9.83 -19.31
C ASP A 69 -31.61 -9.84 -17.79
N ALA A 70 -32.69 -10.49 -17.33
CA ALA A 70 -32.98 -10.61 -15.89
C ALA A 70 -31.93 -11.45 -15.16
N ASP A 71 -31.50 -12.58 -15.75
CA ASP A 71 -30.45 -13.43 -15.19
C ASP A 71 -29.09 -12.72 -15.19
N ALA A 72 -28.77 -11.97 -16.26
CA ALA A 72 -27.55 -11.17 -16.32
C ALA A 72 -27.55 -10.05 -15.26
N ILE A 73 -28.68 -9.36 -15.06
CA ILE A 73 -28.83 -8.32 -14.03
C ILE A 73 -28.70 -8.92 -12.62
N ALA A 74 -29.26 -10.10 -12.39
CA ALA A 74 -29.13 -10.81 -11.11
C ALA A 74 -27.67 -11.19 -10.83
N SER A 75 -26.97 -11.76 -11.82
CA SER A 75 -25.54 -12.10 -11.71
C SER A 75 -24.68 -10.87 -11.41
N LEU A 76 -24.87 -9.79 -12.17
CA LEU A 76 -24.13 -8.54 -11.95
C LEU A 76 -24.42 -7.92 -10.57
N SER A 77 -25.66 -8.04 -10.09
CA SER A 77 -26.03 -7.57 -8.76
C SER A 77 -25.34 -8.38 -7.66
N GLN A 78 -25.24 -9.70 -7.85
CA GLN A 78 -24.52 -10.59 -6.95
C GLN A 78 -23.00 -10.33 -6.96
N ASP A 79 -22.41 -10.10 -8.14
CA ASP A 79 -21.00 -9.77 -8.26
C ASP A 79 -20.69 -8.43 -7.58
N ASN A 80 -21.54 -7.42 -7.77
CA ASN A 80 -21.41 -6.14 -7.08
C ASN A 80 -21.53 -6.27 -5.56
N ALA A 81 -22.42 -7.14 -5.07
CA ALA A 81 -22.53 -7.41 -3.64
C ALA A 81 -21.25 -8.07 -3.10
N THR A 82 -20.70 -9.03 -3.84
CA THR A 82 -19.42 -9.69 -3.50
C THR A 82 -18.27 -8.69 -3.46
N LEU A 83 -18.12 -7.87 -4.52
CA LEU A 83 -17.08 -6.85 -4.59
C LEU A 83 -17.17 -5.82 -3.46
N ARG A 84 -18.38 -5.40 -3.09
CA ARG A 84 -18.58 -4.50 -1.94
C ARG A 84 -18.15 -5.16 -0.63
N ALA A 85 -18.49 -6.43 -0.42
CA ALA A 85 -18.06 -7.16 0.77
C ALA A 85 -16.53 -7.32 0.83
N GLU A 86 -15.88 -7.62 -0.31
CA GLU A 86 -14.41 -7.69 -0.37
C GLU A 86 -13.77 -6.34 -0.06
N ARG A 87 -14.26 -5.26 -0.69
CA ARG A 87 -13.79 -3.90 -0.43
C ARG A 87 -13.93 -3.53 1.04
N ASP A 88 -15.08 -3.78 1.65
CA ASP A 88 -15.34 -3.42 3.04
C ASP A 88 -14.44 -4.23 4.00
N GLY A 89 -14.14 -5.49 3.67
CA GLY A 89 -13.15 -6.29 4.39
C GLY A 89 -11.73 -5.72 4.27
N VAL A 90 -11.31 -5.33 3.07
CA VAL A 90 -9.98 -4.75 2.84
C VAL A 90 -9.82 -3.41 3.55
N LEU A 91 -10.84 -2.54 3.52
CA LEU A 91 -10.81 -1.25 4.20
C LEU A 91 -10.60 -1.41 5.72
N ARG A 92 -11.31 -2.33 6.36
CA ARG A 92 -11.10 -2.63 7.79
C ARG A 92 -9.67 -3.08 8.11
N LEU A 93 -9.07 -3.88 7.24
CA LEU A 93 -7.68 -4.33 7.41
C LEU A 93 -6.67 -3.19 7.21
N ILE A 94 -6.96 -2.24 6.33
CA ILE A 94 -6.13 -1.04 6.15
C ILE A 94 -6.20 -0.18 7.41
N GLU A 95 -7.41 0.09 7.94
CA GLU A 95 -7.59 0.84 9.19
C GLU A 95 -6.83 0.19 10.36
N ALA A 96 -6.86 -1.15 10.44
CA ALA A 96 -6.10 -1.90 11.45
C ALA A 96 -4.59 -1.76 11.25
N ALA A 97 -4.10 -1.86 10.01
CA ALA A 97 -2.68 -1.68 9.69
C ALA A 97 -2.20 -0.25 9.94
N GLU A 98 -3.08 0.75 9.82
CA GLU A 98 -2.84 2.15 10.19
C GLU A 98 -2.92 2.40 11.70
N GLY A 99 -3.25 1.39 12.51
CA GLY A 99 -3.36 1.48 13.96
C GLY A 99 -4.62 2.18 14.46
N GLN A 100 -5.64 2.32 13.60
CA GLN A 100 -6.93 2.92 13.96
C GLN A 100 -7.87 1.89 14.62
N SER A 101 -7.62 0.60 14.41
CA SER A 101 -8.39 -0.52 14.96
C SER A 101 -7.50 -1.75 15.18
N GLU A 102 -8.06 -2.78 15.83
CA GLU A 102 -7.38 -4.06 16.00
C GLU A 102 -7.46 -4.90 14.71
N LEU A 103 -6.42 -5.70 14.46
CA LEU A 103 -6.38 -6.57 13.29
C LEU A 103 -7.28 -7.79 13.50
N GLU A 104 -8.49 -7.74 12.94
CA GLU A 104 -9.46 -8.83 13.01
C GLU A 104 -9.53 -9.66 11.72
N HIS A 105 -9.81 -10.95 11.85
CA HIS A 105 -9.99 -11.84 10.70
C HIS A 105 -11.32 -11.53 9.98
N PRO A 106 -11.31 -11.25 8.67
CA PRO A 106 -12.53 -11.00 7.91
C PRO A 106 -13.47 -12.21 7.87
N GLY A 107 -14.79 -12.00 8.01
CA GLY A 107 -15.77 -13.11 8.01
C GLY A 107 -16.02 -13.74 6.63
N ALA A 108 -15.68 -13.05 5.54
CA ALA A 108 -15.84 -13.50 4.16
C ALA A 108 -14.94 -12.70 3.19
N GLY A 109 -14.81 -13.18 1.96
CA GLY A 109 -14.04 -12.55 0.89
C GLY A 109 -12.61 -13.12 0.79
N GLU A 110 -12.22 -13.54 -0.39
CA GLU A 110 -10.91 -14.21 -0.60
C GLU A 110 -9.76 -13.22 -0.41
N LEU A 111 -9.88 -12.03 -1.02
CA LEU A 111 -8.87 -10.97 -0.92
C LEU A 111 -8.63 -10.49 0.52
N PRO A 112 -9.65 -10.09 1.30
CA PRO A 112 -9.41 -9.65 2.67
C PRO A 112 -8.87 -10.77 3.56
N ILE A 113 -9.31 -12.02 3.41
CA ILE A 113 -8.77 -13.15 4.20
C ILE A 113 -7.27 -13.35 3.90
N ARG A 114 -6.87 -13.33 2.63
CA ARG A 114 -5.45 -13.43 2.26
C ARG A 114 -4.62 -12.25 2.76
N LEU A 115 -5.16 -11.04 2.68
CA LEU A 115 -4.50 -9.83 3.19
C LEU A 115 -4.30 -9.92 4.71
N PHE A 116 -5.31 -10.37 5.46
CA PHE A 116 -5.20 -10.61 6.89
C PHE A 116 -4.07 -11.58 7.21
N GLY A 117 -3.97 -12.70 6.50
CA GLY A 117 -2.90 -13.68 6.68
C GLY A 117 -1.50 -13.06 6.48
N ALA A 118 -1.33 -12.25 5.43
CA ALA A 118 -0.07 -11.55 5.18
C ALA A 118 0.27 -10.52 6.27
N LEU A 119 -0.70 -9.70 6.68
CA LEU A 119 -0.53 -8.70 7.74
C LEU A 119 -0.19 -9.37 9.08
N LYS A 120 -0.86 -10.47 9.41
CA LYS A 120 -0.57 -11.26 10.61
C LYS A 120 0.87 -11.80 10.60
N SER A 121 1.30 -12.41 9.49
CA SER A 121 2.68 -12.91 9.38
C SER A 121 3.72 -11.80 9.48
N ILE A 122 3.45 -10.62 8.93
CA ILE A 122 4.32 -9.44 9.08
C ILE A 122 4.38 -9.00 10.55
N HIS A 123 3.24 -8.94 11.23
CA HIS A 123 3.16 -8.55 12.64
C HIS A 123 3.95 -9.50 13.54
N GLU A 124 3.75 -10.82 13.40
CA GLU A 124 4.51 -11.86 14.12
C GLU A 124 6.02 -11.77 13.83
N GLY A 125 6.40 -11.44 12.59
CA GLY A 125 7.78 -11.18 12.22
C GLY A 125 8.37 -9.95 12.92
N PHE A 126 7.59 -8.87 13.04
CA PHE A 126 8.00 -7.66 13.76
C PHE A 126 8.16 -7.90 15.27
N GLU A 127 7.28 -8.69 15.90
CA GLU A 127 7.43 -9.07 17.30
C GLU A 127 8.74 -9.85 17.52
N THR A 128 9.05 -10.79 16.63
CA THR A 128 10.30 -11.56 16.68
C THR A 128 11.52 -10.64 16.55
N LEU A 129 11.54 -9.77 15.54
CA LEU A 129 12.64 -8.80 15.33
C LEU A 129 12.80 -7.84 16.51
N THR A 130 11.69 -7.44 17.13
CA THR A 130 11.70 -6.60 18.33
C THR A 130 12.38 -7.33 19.48
N GLY A 131 12.04 -8.59 19.71
CA GLY A 131 12.70 -9.42 20.72
C GLY A 131 14.20 -9.61 20.46
N GLU A 132 14.59 -9.91 19.22
CA GLU A 132 16.01 -10.03 18.84
C GLU A 132 16.79 -8.73 19.04
N ARG A 133 16.20 -7.58 18.66
CA ARG A 133 16.79 -6.26 18.88
C ARG A 133 17.02 -5.99 20.37
N ASP A 134 16.04 -6.28 21.22
CA ASP A 134 16.12 -6.01 22.65
C ASP A 134 17.14 -6.92 23.35
N ASN A 135 17.24 -8.17 22.90
CA ASN A 135 18.30 -9.10 23.34
C ASN A 135 19.69 -8.58 22.94
N LEU A 136 19.86 -8.17 21.68
CA LEU A 136 21.14 -7.62 21.20
C LEU A 136 21.52 -6.33 21.92
N ALA A 137 20.55 -5.46 22.19
CA ALA A 137 20.77 -4.23 22.96
C ALA A 137 21.29 -4.55 24.38
N SER A 138 20.74 -5.58 25.02
CA SER A 138 21.18 -6.05 26.33
C SER A 138 22.60 -6.64 26.28
N GLU A 139 22.92 -7.42 25.24
CA GLU A 139 24.26 -7.98 25.03
C GLU A 139 25.30 -6.88 24.80
N VAL A 140 24.98 -5.87 23.97
CA VAL A 140 25.85 -4.72 23.72
C VAL A 140 26.15 -3.97 25.02
N GLU A 141 25.17 -3.78 25.87
CA GLU A 141 25.38 -3.12 27.16
C GLU A 141 26.27 -3.95 28.10
N SER A 142 26.08 -5.26 28.14
CA SER A 142 26.94 -6.18 28.88
C SER A 142 28.39 -6.11 28.41
N LEU A 143 28.62 -6.20 27.10
CA LEU A 143 29.95 -6.14 26.49
C LEU A 143 30.61 -4.78 26.73
N ARG A 144 29.86 -3.67 26.69
CA ARG A 144 30.38 -2.35 27.03
C ARG A 144 30.84 -2.29 28.48
N GLY A 145 30.07 -2.88 29.40
CA GLY A 145 30.46 -3.00 30.80
C GLY A 145 31.72 -3.84 31.00
N GLU A 146 31.84 -4.97 30.29
CA GLU A 146 33.03 -5.80 30.32
C GLU A 146 34.26 -5.09 29.77
N VAL A 147 34.13 -4.42 28.62
CA VAL A 147 35.21 -3.60 28.03
C VAL A 147 35.64 -2.50 28.99
N ALA A 148 34.71 -1.83 29.67
CA ALA A 148 35.04 -0.82 30.67
C ALA A 148 35.82 -1.42 31.85
N ARG A 149 35.44 -2.61 32.33
CA ARG A 149 36.15 -3.33 33.39
C ARG A 149 37.55 -3.76 32.95
N LEU A 150 37.68 -4.32 31.74
CA LEU A 150 38.96 -4.74 31.19
C LEU A 150 39.90 -3.55 30.96
N LYS A 151 39.37 -2.42 30.47
CA LYS A 151 40.15 -1.18 30.36
C LYS A 151 40.62 -0.67 31.72
N ALA A 152 39.77 -0.67 32.74
CA ALA A 152 40.17 -0.29 34.09
C ALA A 152 41.20 -1.24 34.69
N ALA A 153 41.13 -2.55 34.38
CA ALA A 153 42.13 -3.53 34.81
C ALA A 153 43.45 -3.44 34.03
N ALA A 154 43.40 -2.94 32.79
CA ALA A 154 44.56 -2.78 31.91
C ALA A 154 45.24 -1.40 32.02
N GLU A 155 44.62 -0.42 32.68
CA GLU A 155 45.21 0.89 32.96
C GLU A 155 46.55 0.71 33.71
N PRO A 156 47.69 1.09 33.12
CA PRO A 156 49.01 0.96 33.74
C PRO A 156 49.29 2.20 34.60
N VAL A 157 48.46 2.47 35.61
CA VAL A 157 48.48 3.78 36.30
C VAL A 157 49.79 4.05 37.03
N ASP A 158 50.52 3.02 37.50
CA ASP A 158 51.82 3.21 38.15
C ASP A 158 52.97 2.45 37.48
N ASN A 159 52.69 1.45 36.66
CA ASN A 159 53.74 0.53 36.20
C ASN A 159 54.56 1.11 35.04
N ALA A 160 54.00 1.93 34.16
CA ALA A 160 54.77 2.46 33.02
C ALA A 160 55.85 3.45 33.45
N GLU A 161 55.50 4.42 34.31
CA GLU A 161 56.46 5.37 34.88
C GLU A 161 57.46 4.68 35.82
N LYS A 162 56.99 3.73 36.64
CA LYS A 162 57.86 2.93 37.52
C LYS A 162 58.84 2.05 36.73
N ILE A 163 58.39 1.41 35.65
CA ILE A 163 59.28 0.65 34.75
C ILE A 163 60.31 1.58 34.12
N ALA A 164 59.92 2.77 33.67
CA ALA A 164 60.85 3.73 33.09
C ALA A 164 61.91 4.20 34.12
N SER A 165 61.50 4.47 35.36
CA SER A 165 62.43 4.88 36.42
C SER A 165 63.36 3.76 36.88
N LEU A 166 62.86 2.52 36.99
CA LEU A 166 63.67 1.34 37.33
C LEU A 166 64.68 1.02 36.22
N LYS A 167 64.26 1.11 34.95
CA LYS A 167 65.16 0.94 33.80
C LYS A 167 66.26 2.01 33.78
N ALA A 168 65.92 3.27 34.00
CA ALA A 168 66.90 4.36 34.07
C ALA A 168 67.93 4.17 35.20
N GLN A 169 67.52 3.64 36.36
CA GLN A 169 68.44 3.30 37.46
C GLN A 169 69.40 2.16 37.07
N LEU A 170 68.88 1.11 36.42
CA LEU A 170 69.71 0.00 35.94
C LEU A 170 70.66 0.44 34.81
N ASP A 171 70.20 1.30 33.90
CA ASP A 171 71.02 1.87 32.82
C ASP A 171 72.15 2.75 33.38
N ALA A 172 71.87 3.56 34.41
CA ALA A 172 72.89 4.37 35.09
C ALA A 172 73.97 3.52 35.78
N ALA A 173 73.58 2.33 36.28
CA ALA A 173 74.50 1.34 36.85
C ALA A 173 75.09 0.38 35.79
N ASN A 174 74.78 0.57 34.51
CA ASN A 174 75.22 -0.25 33.39
C ASN A 174 74.83 -1.74 33.52
N VAL A 175 73.68 -2.03 34.14
CA VAL A 175 73.14 -3.37 34.35
C VAL A 175 72.17 -3.73 33.22
N THR A 176 72.44 -4.84 32.53
CA THR A 176 71.57 -5.36 31.47
C THR A 176 70.28 -5.98 32.01
N TYR A 177 69.14 -5.66 31.39
CA TYR A 177 67.82 -6.23 31.66
C TYR A 177 67.08 -6.60 30.36
N ARG A 178 66.01 -7.40 30.46
CA ARG A 178 65.16 -7.75 29.29
C ARG A 178 64.21 -6.59 28.97
N ALA A 179 64.03 -6.26 27.69
CA ALA A 179 63.16 -5.16 27.24
C ALA A 179 61.71 -5.27 27.77
N ASN A 180 61.17 -6.49 27.86
CA ASN A 180 59.84 -6.81 28.37
C ASN A 180 59.86 -7.41 29.79
N ALA A 181 60.86 -7.05 30.61
CA ALA A 181 60.91 -7.49 32.01
C ALA A 181 59.68 -6.97 32.79
N SER A 182 59.12 -7.81 33.66
CA SER A 182 58.04 -7.41 34.57
C SER A 182 58.55 -6.39 35.60
N VAL A 183 57.63 -5.61 36.18
CA VAL A 183 57.95 -4.62 37.24
C VAL A 183 58.72 -5.27 38.38
N GLU A 184 58.24 -6.40 38.91
CA GLU A 184 58.91 -7.15 40.00
C GLU A 184 60.34 -7.58 39.64
N SER A 185 60.57 -7.97 38.38
CA SER A 185 61.92 -8.37 37.94
C SER A 185 62.88 -7.19 37.94
N LEU A 186 62.41 -6.01 37.54
CA LEU A 186 63.20 -4.77 37.53
C LEU A 186 63.43 -4.25 38.95
N GLU A 187 62.43 -4.32 39.83
CA GLU A 187 62.57 -3.94 41.25
C GLU A 187 63.61 -4.79 41.96
N LYS A 188 63.60 -6.11 41.72
CA LYS A 188 64.59 -7.01 42.30
C LYS A 188 66.01 -6.67 41.85
N ALA A 189 66.20 -6.40 40.56
CA ALA A 189 67.51 -6.03 40.02
C ALA A 189 68.05 -4.72 40.62
N VAL A 190 67.17 -3.74 40.85
CA VAL A 190 67.55 -2.48 41.54
C VAL A 190 67.81 -2.71 43.04
N ALA A 191 67.05 -3.59 43.70
CA ALA A 191 67.31 -3.94 45.09
C ALA A 191 68.67 -4.64 45.28
N ASP A 192 69.03 -5.54 44.36
CA ASP A 192 70.32 -6.22 44.34
C ASP A 192 71.48 -5.23 44.09
N LEU A 193 71.27 -4.16 43.29
CA LEU A 193 72.24 -3.07 43.11
C LEU A 193 72.55 -2.32 44.41
N HIS A 194 71.56 -2.13 45.29
CA HIS A 194 71.76 -1.44 46.57
C HIS A 194 72.36 -2.32 47.67
N GLN A 195 72.44 -3.64 47.45
CA GLN A 195 73.06 -4.60 48.36
C GLN A 195 74.51 -4.92 48.00
N ALA A 196 74.98 -4.48 46.82
CA ALA A 196 76.35 -4.64 46.32
C ALA A 196 77.23 -3.45 46.71
#